data_AF-A0A5B7I8A0-F1
#
_entry.id   AF-A0A5B7I8A0-F1
#
_cell.length_a   1.000
_cell.length_b   1.000
_cell.length_c   1.000
_cell.angle_alpha   90.00
_cell.angle_beta   90.00
_cell.angle_gamma   90.00
#
_symmetry.space_group_name_H-M   'P 1'
#
loop_
_entity.id
_entity.type
_entity.pdbx_description
1 polymer ?
#
loop_
_entity_poly.entity_id
_entity_poly.type
_entity_poly.pdbx_seq_one_letter_code
_entity_poly.pdbx_strand_id
1 'polypeptide(L)'
;MVTAASSLLFTASGEKVFFGDVVIVVPQQWPCQGNPSQPTQLVYTWDSAHLRVAPSHYLFGDNPWTQQPGGCGEPGDWIYVPENFLLGNTNVGSQGEQDCGCAMLLGES
;
A
#
# COMPACT_ATOMS: atom_id res chain seq x y z
N MET A 1 -1.20 -12.46 0.93
CA MET A 1 -0.54 -12.07 -0.34
C MET A 1 -1.46 -11.07 -1.06
N VAL A 2 -0.94 -10.00 -1.66
CA VAL A 2 -1.74 -8.87 -2.21
C VAL A 2 -2.19 -9.15 -3.67
N THR A 3 -2.58 -10.39 -3.97
CA THR A 3 -2.84 -10.87 -5.34
C THR A 3 -4.15 -10.35 -5.92
N ALA A 4 -5.25 -10.41 -5.15
CA ALA A 4 -6.56 -9.96 -5.60
C ALA A 4 -6.57 -8.47 -5.96
N ALA A 5 -5.95 -7.64 -5.12
CA ALA A 5 -5.82 -6.20 -5.37
C ALA A 5 -4.91 -5.90 -6.57
N SER A 6 -3.84 -6.69 -6.79
CA SER A 6 -2.98 -6.55 -7.97
C SER A 6 -3.74 -6.80 -9.27
N SER A 7 -4.54 -7.88 -9.32
CA SER A 7 -5.38 -8.19 -10.48
C SER A 7 -6.40 -7.09 -10.75
N LEU A 8 -7.05 -6.56 -9.71
CA LEU A 8 -8.01 -5.47 -9.84
C LEU A 8 -7.34 -4.21 -10.42
N LEU A 9 -6.17 -3.84 -9.88
CA LEU A 9 -5.41 -2.68 -10.33
C LEU A 9 -4.96 -2.84 -11.79
N PHE A 10 -4.53 -4.04 -12.18
CA PHE A 10 -4.13 -4.34 -13.55
C PHE A 10 -5.28 -4.13 -14.53
N THR A 11 -6.46 -4.68 -14.24
CA THR A 11 -7.64 -4.46 -15.07
C THR A 11 -8.08 -3.00 -15.08
N ALA A 12 -8.13 -2.34 -13.91
CA ALA A 12 -8.56 -0.95 -13.80
C ALA A 12 -7.62 0.05 -14.51
N SER A 13 -6.32 -0.28 -14.57
CA SER A 13 -5.31 0.53 -15.26
C SER A 13 -5.23 0.27 -16.78
N GLY A 14 -6.07 -0.62 -17.31
CA GLY A 14 -5.99 -1.04 -18.71
C GLY A 14 -4.73 -1.83 -19.00
N GLU A 15 -4.39 -2.77 -18.12
CA GLU A 15 -3.27 -3.71 -18.22
C GLU A 15 -1.88 -3.05 -18.17
N LYS A 16 -1.77 -1.93 -17.43
CA LYS A 16 -0.54 -1.13 -17.37
C LYS A 16 0.23 -1.25 -16.06
N VAL A 17 -0.46 -1.52 -14.96
CA VAL A 17 0.10 -1.43 -13.61
C VAL A 17 -0.28 -2.65 -12.79
N PHE A 18 0.69 -3.26 -12.11
CA PHE A 18 0.48 -4.37 -11.18
C PHE A 18 1.42 -4.22 -9.97
N PHE A 19 1.10 -4.89 -8.87
CA PHE A 19 2.02 -4.99 -7.74
C PHE A 19 3.09 -6.05 -8.00
N GLY A 20 4.36 -5.65 -7.99
CA GLY A 20 5.51 -6.55 -7.94
C GLY A 20 5.80 -6.99 -6.51
N ASP A 21 6.99 -6.67 -5.99
CA ASP A 21 7.31 -6.88 -4.58
C ASP A 21 6.77 -5.74 -3.71
N VAL A 22 6.01 -6.11 -2.68
CA VAL A 22 5.36 -5.14 -1.76
C VAL A 22 5.75 -5.45 -0.33
N VAL A 23 6.31 -4.45 0.36
CA VAL A 23 6.50 -4.48 1.81
C VAL A 23 5.59 -3.43 2.43
N ILE A 24 4.73 -3.86 3.35
CA ILE A 24 3.79 -2.98 4.06
C ILE A 24 4.28 -2.83 5.50
N VAL A 25 4.58 -1.60 5.90
CA VAL A 25 4.93 -1.28 7.29
C VAL A 25 3.64 -1.02 8.05
N VAL A 26 3.34 -1.91 9.01
CA VAL A 26 2.14 -1.83 9.85
C VAL A 26 2.51 -1.19 11.19
N PRO A 27 1.74 -0.22 11.71
CA PRO A 27 1.97 0.35 13.02
C PRO A 27 1.93 -0.71 14.14
N GLN A 28 2.85 -0.59 15.10
CA GLN A 28 2.96 -1.54 16.22
C GLN A 28 1.67 -1.65 17.06
N GLN A 29 0.85 -0.60 17.08
CA GLN A 29 -0.40 -0.53 17.83
C GLN A 29 -1.58 -1.26 17.17
N TRP A 30 -1.42 -1.82 15.96
CA TRP A 30 -2.49 -2.58 15.32
C TRP A 30 -2.66 -3.94 16.02
N PRO A 31 -3.91 -4.39 16.29
CA PRO A 31 -4.19 -5.56 17.14
C PRO A 31 -3.84 -6.92 16.49
N CYS A 32 -3.25 -6.93 15.29
CA CYS A 32 -2.92 -8.15 14.56
C CYS A 32 -1.67 -8.84 15.14
N GLN A 33 -1.86 -9.64 16.19
CA GLN A 33 -0.86 -10.56 16.72
C GLN A 33 -0.72 -11.81 15.85
N GLY A 34 -0.19 -11.66 14.64
CA GLY A 34 0.43 -12.77 13.91
C GLY A 34 1.84 -12.98 14.46
N ASN A 35 2.26 -14.22 14.67
CA ASN A 35 3.60 -14.55 15.19
C ASN A 35 4.65 -13.80 14.36
N PRO A 36 5.35 -12.79 14.91
CA PRO A 36 6.34 -12.07 14.15
C PRO A 36 7.50 -13.05 14.00
N SER A 37 7.54 -13.79 12.89
CA SER A 37 8.81 -14.04 12.26
C SER A 37 9.40 -12.65 12.05
N GLN A 38 10.20 -12.20 13.03
CA GLN A 38 10.79 -10.87 13.04
C GLN A 38 11.35 -10.69 11.63
N PRO A 39 10.81 -9.76 10.82
CA PRO A 39 11.45 -9.47 9.56
C PRO A 39 12.86 -9.04 9.93
N THR A 40 13.83 -9.79 9.42
CA THR A 40 15.25 -9.65 9.66
C THR A 40 15.64 -8.21 9.32
N GLN A 41 15.60 -7.32 10.32
CA GLN A 41 16.26 -6.02 10.33
C GLN A 41 16.14 -5.16 9.05
N LEU A 42 15.05 -5.29 8.28
CA LEU A 42 14.77 -4.36 7.19
C LEU A 42 14.01 -3.19 7.79
N VAL A 43 14.75 -2.16 8.20
CA VAL A 43 14.20 -0.93 8.75
C VAL A 43 13.58 -0.12 7.61
N TYR A 44 12.46 -0.58 7.08
CA TYR A 44 11.63 0.21 6.19
C TYR A 44 10.98 1.32 7.02
N THR A 45 11.46 2.54 6.84
CA THR A 45 10.92 3.74 7.48
C THR A 45 10.02 4.49 6.52
N TRP A 46 9.21 5.40 7.07
CA TRP A 46 8.44 6.37 6.29
C TRP A 46 9.28 7.07 5.21
N ASP A 47 10.50 7.49 5.56
CA ASP A 47 11.38 8.21 4.64
C ASP A 47 11.94 7.33 3.52
N SER A 48 12.04 6.01 3.75
CA SER A 48 12.44 5.06 2.72
C SER A 48 11.31 4.64 1.77
N ALA A 49 10.06 5.05 2.04
CA ALA A 49 8.91 4.62 1.25
C ALA A 49 8.77 5.42 -0.06
N HIS A 50 8.64 4.69 -1.18
CA HIS A 50 8.32 5.26 -2.50
C HIS A 50 6.87 5.74 -2.61
N LEU A 51 5.96 5.20 -1.79
CA LEU A 51 4.56 5.60 -1.69
C LEU A 51 4.23 5.92 -0.24
N ARG A 52 3.78 7.14 0.01
CA ARG A 52 3.52 7.68 1.36
C ARG A 52 2.05 8.07 1.47
N VAL A 53 1.36 7.49 2.44
CA VAL A 53 -0.06 7.76 2.72
C VAL A 53 -0.18 8.43 4.08
N ALA A 54 -0.65 9.68 4.09
CA ALA A 54 -0.71 10.52 5.29
C ALA A 54 -1.84 11.55 5.22
N PRO A 55 -2.11 12.29 6.32
CA PRO A 55 -3.10 13.37 6.32
C PRO A 55 -2.83 14.44 5.27
N SER A 56 -3.86 15.17 4.87
CA SER A 56 -3.77 16.17 3.80
C SER A 56 -2.67 17.19 4.02
N HIS A 57 -1.92 17.49 2.95
CA HIS A 57 -0.82 18.44 3.01
C HIS A 57 -1.35 19.86 2.93
N TYR A 58 -0.88 20.76 3.81
CA TYR A 58 -1.38 22.13 3.91
C TYR A 58 -1.31 22.93 2.59
N LEU A 59 -0.32 22.66 1.73
CA LEU A 59 -0.20 23.32 0.41
C LEU A 59 -0.95 22.61 -0.72
N PHE A 60 -1.03 21.28 -0.69
CA PHE A 60 -1.51 20.47 -1.82
C PHE A 60 -2.92 19.92 -1.59
N GLY A 61 -3.47 20.13 -0.40
CA GLY A 61 -4.79 19.65 0.01
C GLY A 61 -4.88 18.13 -0.10
N ASP A 62 -5.96 17.67 -0.72
CA ASP A 62 -6.28 16.25 -0.92
C ASP A 62 -5.76 15.72 -2.27
N ASN A 63 -5.03 16.53 -3.05
CA ASN A 63 -4.52 16.08 -4.33
C ASN A 63 -3.20 15.29 -4.15
N PRO A 64 -3.07 14.10 -4.78
CA PRO A 64 -1.83 13.36 -4.77
C PRO A 64 -0.77 14.08 -5.59
N TRP A 65 0.48 13.97 -5.16
CA TRP A 65 1.61 14.63 -5.80
C TRP A 65 2.89 13.81 -5.67
N THR A 66 3.91 14.16 -6.45
CA THR A 66 5.15 13.40 -6.54
C THR A 66 6.36 14.31 -6.34
N GLN A 67 7.35 13.84 -5.60
CA GLN A 67 8.68 14.43 -5.56
C GLN A 67 9.51 13.81 -6.68
N GLN A 68 9.65 14.52 -7.81
CA GLN A 68 10.39 14.06 -8.99
C GLN A 68 11.35 15.16 -9.48
N PRO A 69 12.50 15.36 -8.81
CA PRO A 69 13.48 16.36 -9.26
C PRO A 69 14.18 15.98 -10.57
N GLY A 70 14.15 14.69 -10.94
CA GLY A 70 14.73 14.16 -12.18
C GLY A 70 13.95 14.53 -13.45
N GLY A 71 14.59 14.32 -14.60
CA GLY A 71 13.98 14.49 -15.92
C GLY A 71 13.18 13.25 -16.36
N CYS A 72 12.67 13.29 -17.60
CA CYS A 72 11.97 12.15 -18.17
C CYS A 72 12.84 10.89 -18.21
N GLY A 73 12.30 9.77 -17.75
CA GLY A 73 12.99 8.47 -17.70
C GLY A 73 13.71 8.19 -16.38
N GLU A 74 13.89 9.20 -15.52
CA GLU A 74 14.43 9.01 -14.18
C GLU A 74 13.30 8.69 -13.18
N PRO A 75 13.53 7.75 -12.24
CA PRO A 75 12.55 7.47 -11.19
C PRO A 75 12.37 8.69 -10.28
N GLY A 76 11.13 8.95 -9.88
CA GLY A 76 10.83 9.93 -8.84
C GLY A 76 11.25 9.41 -7.46
N ASP A 77 11.53 10.31 -6.53
CA ASP A 77 11.95 9.96 -5.17
C ASP A 77 10.82 9.25 -4.42
N TRP A 78 9.60 9.81 -4.48
CA TRP A 78 8.41 9.24 -3.86
C TRP A 78 7.11 9.93 -4.31
N ILE A 79 6.00 9.25 -4.06
CA ILE A 79 4.62 9.69 -4.29
C ILE A 79 3.94 9.90 -2.95
N TYR A 80 3.25 11.03 -2.79
CA TYR A 80 2.43 11.35 -1.63
C TYR A 80 0.96 11.29 -1.98
N VAL A 81 0.22 10.48 -1.23
CA VAL A 81 -1.21 10.28 -1.40
C VAL A 81 -1.92 10.66 -0.11
N PRO A 82 -2.66 11.77 -0.09
CA PRO A 82 -3.49 12.14 1.05
C PRO A 82 -4.52 11.06 1.39
N GLU A 83 -4.76 10.79 2.67
CA GLU A 83 -5.77 9.81 3.11
C GLU A 83 -7.15 10.11 2.52
N ASN A 84 -7.55 11.39 2.52
CA ASN A 84 -8.82 11.84 1.96
C ASN A 84 -8.97 11.56 0.46
N PHE A 85 -7.86 11.50 -0.29
CA PHE A 85 -7.90 11.11 -1.70
C PHE A 85 -8.40 9.68 -1.88
N LEU A 86 -7.94 8.79 -1.00
CA LEU A 86 -8.33 7.38 -1.01
C LEU A 86 -9.76 7.19 -0.50
N LEU A 87 -10.15 7.97 0.52
CA LEU A 87 -11.46 7.88 1.17
C LEU A 87 -12.58 8.59 0.40
N GLY A 88 -12.25 9.56 -0.47
CA GLY A 88 -13.22 10.36 -1.24
C GLY A 88 -14.00 9.57 -2.30
N ASN A 89 -13.55 8.36 -2.66
CA ASN A 89 -14.25 7.46 -3.55
C ASN A 89 -15.06 6.44 -2.74
N THR A 90 -16.23 6.86 -2.25
CA THR A 90 -17.16 6.04 -1.45
C THR A 90 -17.83 4.88 -2.21
N ASN A 91 -17.19 4.35 -3.26
CA ASN A 91 -17.57 3.11 -3.95
C ASN A 91 -16.41 2.10 -4.08
N VAL A 92 -15.25 2.33 -3.45
CA VAL A 92 -14.24 1.27 -3.30
C VAL A 92 -14.63 0.42 -2.09
N GLY A 93 -15.55 -0.51 -2.34
CA GLY A 93 -15.82 -1.71 -1.54
C GLY A 93 -15.80 -1.54 -0.02
N SER A 94 -16.99 -1.49 0.57
CA SER A 94 -17.27 -1.83 1.97
C SER A 94 -16.95 -3.31 2.30
N GLN A 95 -15.80 -3.81 1.86
CA GLN A 95 -15.34 -5.18 2.04
C GLN A 95 -13.82 -5.20 2.24
N GLY A 96 -13.36 -4.36 3.17
CA GLY A 96 -12.35 -4.83 4.10
C GLY A 96 -13.04 -5.74 5.10
N GLU A 97 -13.31 -7.00 4.70
CA GLU A 97 -13.65 -8.04 5.65
C GLU A 97 -12.50 -8.09 6.67
N GLN A 98 -12.78 -7.69 7.91
CA GLN A 98 -11.91 -7.96 9.05
C GLN A 98 -12.03 -9.45 9.39
N ASP A 99 -11.61 -10.30 8.47
CA ASP A 99 -11.43 -11.71 8.77
C ASP A 99 -9.97 -11.89 9.23
N CYS A 100 -9.77 -11.76 10.53
CA CYS A 100 -8.62 -12.35 11.21
C CYS A 100 -8.78 -13.88 11.26
N GLY A 101 -8.87 -14.51 10.08
CA GLY A 101 -8.99 -15.94 9.90
C GLY A 101 -7.67 -16.53 9.42
N CYS A 102 -6.79 -16.91 10.35
CA CYS A 102 -5.75 -17.89 10.05
C CYS A 102 -6.42 -19.25 9.81
N ALA A 103 -6.61 -19.63 8.55
CA ALA A 103 -6.87 -21.01 8.16
C ALA A 103 -6.04 -21.36 6.91
N MET A 104 -4.72 -21.42 7.10
CA MET A 104 -3.88 -22.24 6.24
C MET A 104 -4.09 -23.69 6.67
N LEU A 105 -5.04 -24.38 6.03
CA LEU A 105 -5.08 -25.84 5.99
C LEU A 105 -5.12 -26.25 4.53
N LEU A 106 -3.94 -26.50 3.97
CA LEU A 106 -3.79 -27.47 2.90
C LEU A 106 -2.75 -28.48 3.38
N GLY A 107 -3.25 -29.52 4.04
CA GLY A 107 -2.65 -30.83 3.88
C GLY A 107 -3.23 -31.40 2.59
N GLU A 108 -2.35 -31.77 1.65
CA GLU A 108 -2.43 -32.96 0.81
C GLU A 108 -1.22 -33.00 -0.12
N SER A 109 -0.22 -33.79 0.29
CA SER A 109 0.50 -34.81 -0.51
C SER A 109 1.40 -35.62 0.40
#